data_AF-A0A8G0PBT0-F1
#
_entry.id   AF-A0A8G0PBT0-F1
#
_cell.length_a   1.000
_cell.length_b   1.000
_cell.length_c   1.000
_cell.angle_alpha   90.00
_cell.angle_beta   90.00
_cell.angle_gamma   90.00
#
_symmetry.space_group_name_H-M   'P 1'
#
loop_
_entity.id
_entity.type
_entity.pdbx_description
1 polymer ?
#
loop_
_entity_poly.entity_id
_entity_poly.type
_entity_poly.pdbx_seq_one_letter_code
_entity_poly.pdbx_strand_id
1 'polypeptide(L)'
;MDLSTTPAMPPPDGQTPQFDAPYNSLQIRTVVAFGVTYFFASFFLALRYFQAAKLVKQVEIDLIILTLAYGLSLYYFITLVNLMSHGWGKHLWDVSLAQIMEFNKELLPNTLTYLITPSITKMAMLAVLFRINPSLIYRCVVVSAAVAILAYTLTLTSITGGPCNPLKLERPAV
;
A
#
# COMPACT_ATOMS: atom_id res chain seq x y z
N MET A 1 -25.30 18.06 -16.16
CA MET A 1 -24.61 18.38 -14.90
C MET A 1 -23.13 18.17 -15.17
N ASP A 2 -22.30 19.21 -15.03
CA ASP A 2 -20.85 19.05 -15.18
C ASP A 2 -20.28 18.34 -13.94
N LEU A 3 -19.70 17.16 -14.16
CA LEU A 3 -19.15 16.31 -13.10
C LEU A 3 -17.92 16.93 -12.41
N SER A 4 -17.27 17.89 -13.06
CA SER A 4 -16.08 18.60 -12.57
C SER A 4 -16.41 19.76 -11.63
N THR A 5 -17.62 20.31 -11.68
CA THR A 5 -18.05 21.47 -10.86
C THR A 5 -19.09 21.10 -9.80
N THR A 6 -19.59 19.86 -9.85
CA THR A 6 -20.53 19.35 -8.85
C THR A 6 -19.75 18.79 -7.66
N PRO A 7 -19.88 19.36 -6.44
CA PRO A 7 -19.23 18.84 -5.25
C PRO A 7 -19.88 17.50 -4.87
N ALA A 8 -19.09 16.57 -4.33
CA ALA A 8 -19.62 15.26 -3.95
C ALA A 8 -20.47 15.25 -2.67
N MET A 9 -20.40 16.32 -1.89
CA MET A 9 -21.28 16.57 -0.74
C MET A 9 -21.68 18.05 -0.75
N PRO A 10 -22.93 18.39 -0.38
CA PRO A 10 -23.30 19.79 -0.20
C PRO A 10 -22.40 20.43 0.88
N PRO A 11 -21.82 21.61 0.61
CA PRO A 11 -21.01 22.31 1.61
C PRO A 11 -21.89 22.75 2.79
N PRO A 12 -21.33 22.80 4.02
CA PRO A 12 -22.03 23.38 5.17
C PRO A 12 -22.26 24.89 4.98
N ASP A 13 -23.28 25.43 5.66
CA ASP A 13 -23.70 26.83 5.54
C ASP A 13 -22.50 27.80 5.69
N GLY A 14 -22.27 28.62 4.66
CA GLY A 14 -21.22 29.64 4.63
C GLY A 14 -19.87 29.19 4.08
N GLN A 15 -19.70 27.94 3.64
CA GLN A 15 -18.49 27.45 2.97
C GLN A 15 -18.70 27.31 1.46
N THR A 16 -17.75 27.78 0.66
CA THR A 16 -17.75 27.58 -0.79
C THR A 16 -16.75 26.46 -1.15
N PRO A 17 -17.15 25.45 -1.94
CA PRO A 17 -16.27 24.39 -2.43
C PRO A 17 -15.00 24.96 -3.08
N GLN A 18 -13.84 24.58 -2.59
CA GLN A 18 -12.56 24.98 -3.17
C GLN A 18 -11.83 23.78 -3.78
N PHE A 19 -12.15 23.49 -5.05
CA PHE A 19 -11.60 22.36 -5.78
C PHE A 19 -10.06 22.43 -5.97
N ASP A 20 -9.49 23.64 -6.04
CA ASP A 20 -8.05 23.91 -6.24
C ASP A 20 -7.30 24.29 -4.95
N ALA A 21 -7.73 23.81 -3.78
CA ALA A 21 -7.01 24.10 -2.53
C ALA A 21 -5.57 23.51 -2.53
N PRO A 22 -4.56 24.25 -2.00
CA PRO A 22 -3.19 23.76 -1.85
C PRO A 22 -3.11 22.55 -0.90
N TYR A 23 -1.98 21.83 -0.93
CA TYR A 23 -1.79 20.64 -0.09
C TYR A 23 -2.03 20.96 1.40
N ASN A 24 -2.90 20.17 2.03
CA ASN A 24 -3.24 20.32 3.44
C ASN A 24 -2.05 19.89 4.33
N SER A 25 -1.99 20.42 5.54
CA SER A 25 -0.99 20.05 6.56
C SER A 25 -0.89 18.54 6.79
N LEU A 26 -2.02 17.81 6.70
CA LEU A 26 -2.07 16.35 6.80
C LEU A 26 -1.34 15.65 5.65
N GLN A 27 -1.55 16.11 4.42
CA GLN A 27 -0.90 15.56 3.22
C GLN A 27 0.61 15.76 3.30
N ILE A 28 1.04 16.97 3.67
CA ILE A 28 2.47 17.29 3.85
C ILE A 28 3.09 16.41 4.94
N ARG A 29 2.45 16.28 6.11
CA ARG A 29 2.95 15.43 7.20
C ARG A 29 3.08 13.96 6.78
N THR A 30 2.13 13.46 5.99
CA THR A 30 2.16 12.07 5.49
C THR A 30 3.34 11.85 4.54
N VAL A 31 3.56 12.77 3.60
CA VAL A 31 4.69 12.71 2.66
C VAL A 31 6.03 12.77 3.41
N VAL A 32 6.17 13.65 4.40
CA VAL A 32 7.37 13.76 5.23
C VAL A 32 7.62 12.47 6.03
N ALA A 33 6.59 11.91 6.67
CA ALA A 33 6.71 10.67 7.43
C ALA A 33 7.14 9.50 6.55
N PHE A 34 6.58 9.39 5.34
CA PHE A 34 7.00 8.39 4.37
C PHE A 34 8.46 8.61 3.95
N GLY A 35 8.86 9.84 3.60
CA GLY A 35 10.23 10.14 3.20
C GLY A 35 11.27 9.75 4.24
N VAL A 36 11.01 10.06 5.52
CA VAL A 36 11.92 9.72 6.64
C VAL A 36 12.01 8.20 6.82
N THR A 37 10.87 7.51 6.88
CA THR A 37 10.85 6.04 7.09
C THR A 37 11.44 5.29 5.91
N TYR A 38 11.19 5.76 4.68
CA TYR A 38 11.76 5.18 3.47
C TYR A 38 13.28 5.37 3.40
N PHE A 39 13.80 6.53 3.84
CA PHE A 39 15.24 6.75 3.96
C PHE A 39 15.91 5.71 4.89
N PHE A 40 15.33 5.46 6.06
CA PHE A 40 15.82 4.41 6.95
C PHE A 40 15.72 3.03 6.30
N ALA A 41 14.63 2.72 5.60
CA ALA A 41 14.47 1.45 4.89
C ALA A 41 15.57 1.26 3.82
N SER A 42 15.86 2.29 3.02
CA SER A 42 16.95 2.26 2.04
C SER A 42 18.31 2.04 2.70
N PHE A 43 18.57 2.68 3.83
CA PHE A 43 19.81 2.52 4.59
C PHE A 43 19.99 1.09 5.10
N PHE A 44 18.97 0.50 5.73
CA PHE A 44 19.03 -0.88 6.21
C PHE A 44 19.12 -1.90 5.06
N LEU A 45 18.43 -1.65 3.95
CA LEU A 45 18.52 -2.50 2.77
C LEU A 45 19.94 -2.45 2.17
N ALA A 46 20.55 -1.27 2.08
CA ALA A 46 21.93 -1.10 1.62
C ALA A 46 22.93 -1.83 2.54
N LEU A 47 22.75 -1.75 3.87
CA LEU A 47 23.55 -2.53 4.82
C LEU A 47 23.41 -4.04 4.59
N ARG A 48 22.19 -4.53 4.29
CA ARG A 48 21.95 -5.95 4.01
C ARG A 48 22.61 -6.38 2.69
N TYR A 49 22.54 -5.55 1.66
CA TYR A 49 23.29 -5.76 0.42
C TYR A 49 24.80 -5.80 0.65
N PHE A 50 25.33 -4.91 1.48
CA PHE A 50 26.75 -4.89 1.82
C PHE A 50 27.18 -6.18 2.55
N GLN A 51 26.38 -6.65 3.52
CA GLN A 51 26.63 -7.92 4.21
C GLN A 51 26.58 -9.11 3.23
N ALA A 52 25.59 -9.16 2.34
CA ALA A 52 25.48 -10.23 1.35
C ALA A 52 26.69 -10.24 0.39
N ALA A 53 27.12 -9.07 -0.09
CA ALA A 53 28.23 -8.95 -1.03
C ALA A 53 29.61 -9.23 -0.39
N LYS A 54 29.87 -8.72 0.82
CA LYS A 54 31.18 -8.82 1.47
C LYS A 54 31.35 -10.06 2.34
N LEU A 55 30.30 -10.46 3.07
CA LEU A 55 30.39 -11.49 4.11
C LEU A 55 29.95 -12.86 3.56
N VAL A 56 28.75 -12.93 2.97
CA VAL A 56 28.16 -14.20 2.49
C VAL A 56 28.64 -14.57 1.09
N LYS A 57 28.97 -13.57 0.25
CA LYS A 57 29.36 -13.71 -1.17
C LYS A 57 28.35 -14.50 -2.02
N GLN A 58 27.11 -14.61 -1.57
CA GLN A 58 26.01 -15.24 -2.29
C GLN A 58 24.77 -14.37 -2.16
N VAL A 59 24.04 -14.22 -3.27
CA VAL A 59 22.75 -13.55 -3.27
C VAL A 59 21.70 -14.56 -2.81
N GLU A 60 21.18 -14.35 -1.62
CA GLU A 60 20.10 -15.17 -1.07
C GLU A 60 18.77 -14.77 -1.71
N ILE A 61 17.86 -15.74 -1.90
CA ILE A 61 16.51 -15.50 -2.42
C ILE A 61 15.75 -14.49 -1.54
N ASP A 62 16.01 -14.50 -0.23
CA ASP A 62 15.50 -13.52 0.72
C ASP A 62 15.77 -12.07 0.29
N LEU A 63 16.99 -11.78 -0.16
CA LEU A 63 17.37 -10.43 -0.57
C LEU A 63 16.59 -9.96 -1.80
N ILE A 64 16.30 -10.88 -2.73
CA ILE A 64 15.49 -10.59 -3.92
C ILE A 64 14.04 -10.28 -3.50
N ILE A 65 13.46 -11.08 -2.60
CA ILE A 65 12.10 -10.89 -2.10
C ILE A 65 11.99 -9.57 -1.32
N LEU A 66 12.98 -9.25 -0.50
CA LEU A 66 13.02 -8.01 0.27
C LEU A 66 13.10 -6.78 -0.63
N THR A 67 13.92 -6.84 -1.69
CA THR A 67 14.03 -5.75 -2.67
C THR A 67 12.75 -5.59 -3.50
N LEU A 68 12.05 -6.69 -3.80
CA LEU A 68 10.73 -6.63 -4.42
C LEU A 68 9.70 -5.94 -3.49
N ALA A 69 9.70 -6.27 -2.19
CA ALA A 69 8.85 -5.60 -1.21
C ALA A 69 9.17 -4.10 -1.08
N TYR A 70 10.46 -3.75 -1.13
CA TYR A 70 10.89 -2.35 -1.17
C TYR A 70 10.35 -1.62 -2.42
N GLY A 71 10.42 -2.25 -3.59
CA GLY A 71 9.83 -1.71 -4.82
C GLY A 71 8.31 -1.53 -4.73
N LEU A 72 7.59 -2.49 -4.14
CA LEU A 72 6.14 -2.37 -3.89
C LEU A 72 5.81 -1.22 -2.94
N SER A 73 6.63 -0.98 -1.92
CA SER A 73 6.44 0.17 -1.02
C SER A 73 6.60 1.52 -1.74
N LEU A 74 7.48 1.60 -2.75
CA LEU A 74 7.59 2.78 -3.61
C LEU A 74 6.37 2.95 -4.52
N TYR A 75 5.88 1.86 -5.09
CA TYR A 75 4.66 1.87 -5.90
C TYR A 75 3.44 2.34 -5.09
N TYR A 76 3.31 1.87 -3.84
CA TYR A 76 2.31 2.37 -2.90
C TYR A 76 2.43 3.89 -2.69
N PHE A 77 3.64 4.40 -2.51
CA PHE A 77 3.81 5.84 -2.33
C PHE A 77 3.45 6.67 -3.56
N ILE A 78 3.79 6.19 -4.76
CA ILE A 78 3.42 6.87 -6.02
C ILE A 78 1.89 6.93 -6.16
N THR A 79 1.21 5.79 -5.93
CA THR A 79 -0.25 5.73 -5.98
C THR A 79 -0.90 6.59 -4.89
N LEU A 80 -0.31 6.66 -3.70
CA LEU A 80 -0.76 7.55 -2.63
C LEU A 80 -0.65 9.04 -3.02
N VAL A 81 0.47 9.46 -3.61
CA VAL A 81 0.67 10.85 -4.09
C VAL A 81 -0.35 11.20 -5.18
N ASN A 82 -0.61 10.29 -6.11
CA ASN A 82 -1.70 10.45 -7.08
C ASN A 82 -3.05 10.56 -6.37
N LEU A 83 -3.29 9.79 -5.32
CA LEU A 83 -4.53 9.90 -4.54
C LEU A 83 -4.69 11.29 -3.90
N MET A 84 -3.58 11.92 -3.47
CA MET A 84 -3.58 13.29 -2.92
C MET A 84 -4.04 14.33 -3.93
N SER A 85 -3.74 14.17 -5.23
CA SER A 85 -4.25 15.07 -6.27
C SER A 85 -5.74 14.88 -6.55
N HIS A 86 -6.29 13.68 -6.28
CA HIS A 86 -7.72 13.37 -6.47
C HIS A 86 -8.57 13.55 -5.19
N GLY A 87 -8.05 14.26 -4.17
CA GLY A 87 -8.83 14.63 -2.99
C GLY A 87 -8.55 13.84 -1.71
N TRP A 88 -7.54 12.96 -1.68
CA TRP A 88 -7.13 12.28 -0.44
C TRP A 88 -6.73 13.31 0.64
N GLY A 89 -7.42 13.32 1.78
CA GLY A 89 -7.13 14.25 2.89
C GLY A 89 -7.71 15.67 2.75
N LYS A 90 -8.59 15.90 1.75
CA LYS A 90 -9.47 17.08 1.65
C LYS A 90 -10.87 16.75 2.17
N HIS A 91 -11.65 17.78 2.48
CA HIS A 91 -13.07 17.59 2.82
C HIS A 91 -13.87 17.19 1.58
N LEU A 92 -14.90 16.36 1.76
CA LEU A 92 -15.66 15.77 0.65
C LEU A 92 -16.42 16.82 -0.20
N TRP A 93 -16.73 17.98 0.38
CA TRP A 93 -17.33 19.11 -0.33
C TRP A 93 -16.32 19.91 -1.17
N ASP A 94 -15.00 19.73 -0.96
CA ASP A 94 -13.92 20.34 -1.76
C ASP A 94 -13.42 19.42 -2.89
N VAL A 95 -14.11 18.30 -3.12
CA VAL A 95 -13.77 17.31 -4.14
C VAL A 95 -14.93 17.18 -5.12
N SER A 96 -14.62 17.27 -6.42
CA SER A 96 -15.60 17.10 -7.49
C SER A 96 -15.99 15.63 -7.66
N LEU A 97 -17.18 15.38 -8.23
CA LEU A 97 -17.63 14.02 -8.50
C LEU A 97 -16.66 13.26 -9.43
N ALA A 98 -16.09 13.95 -10.42
CA ALA A 98 -15.09 13.39 -11.33
C ALA A 98 -13.83 12.92 -10.58
N GLN A 99 -13.31 13.74 -9.66
CA GLN A 99 -12.14 13.38 -8.84
C GLN A 99 -12.42 12.18 -7.93
N ILE A 100 -13.63 12.03 -7.38
CA ILE A 100 -13.99 10.87 -6.56
C ILE A 100 -14.10 9.57 -7.37
N MET A 101 -14.55 9.65 -8.62
CA MET A 101 -14.56 8.48 -9.50
C MET A 101 -13.14 8.00 -9.82
N GLU A 102 -12.21 8.93 -10.06
CA GLU A 102 -10.79 8.60 -10.27
C GLU A 102 -10.12 8.11 -8.98
N PHE A 103 -10.39 8.77 -7.85
CA PHE A 103 -9.95 8.35 -6.52
C PHE A 103 -10.35 6.90 -6.23
N ASN A 104 -11.60 6.50 -6.48
CA ASN A 104 -12.07 5.14 -6.24
C ASN A 104 -11.35 4.10 -7.10
N LYS A 105 -10.96 4.45 -8.34
CA LYS A 105 -10.21 3.54 -9.22
C LYS A 105 -8.78 3.34 -8.71
N GLU A 106 -8.13 4.41 -8.28
CA GLU A 106 -6.75 4.39 -7.77
C GLU A 106 -6.65 3.86 -6.32
N LEU A 107 -7.76 3.90 -5.56
CA LEU A 107 -7.81 3.40 -4.18
C LEU A 107 -7.59 1.88 -4.09
N LEU A 108 -8.11 1.12 -5.06
CA LEU A 108 -7.98 -0.33 -5.09
C LEU A 108 -6.51 -0.79 -5.22
N PRO A 109 -5.73 -0.37 -6.25
CA PRO A 109 -4.33 -0.77 -6.35
C PRO A 109 -3.49 -0.25 -5.18
N ASN A 110 -3.77 0.95 -4.66
CA ASN A 110 -3.12 1.48 -3.46
C ASN A 110 -3.35 0.58 -2.24
N THR A 111 -4.59 0.17 -2.00
CA THR A 111 -4.95 -0.69 -0.85
C THR A 111 -4.33 -2.09 -1.00
N LEU A 112 -4.41 -2.69 -2.19
CA LEU A 112 -3.79 -3.99 -2.44
C LEU A 112 -2.28 -3.98 -2.21
N THR A 113 -1.59 -2.94 -2.67
CA THR A 113 -0.15 -2.79 -2.47
C THR A 113 0.19 -2.63 -0.99
N TYR A 114 -0.61 -1.85 -0.24
CA TYR A 114 -0.45 -1.70 1.20
C TYR A 114 -0.59 -3.02 1.96
N LEU A 115 -1.51 -3.90 1.54
CA LEU A 115 -1.72 -5.20 2.17
C LEU A 115 -0.63 -6.22 1.83
N ILE A 116 -0.20 -6.26 0.56
CA ILE A 116 0.72 -7.28 0.06
C ILE A 116 2.16 -7.02 0.55
N THR A 117 2.58 -5.75 0.58
CA THR A 117 3.95 -5.36 0.95
C THR A 117 4.43 -5.92 2.30
N PRO A 118 3.73 -5.69 3.44
CA PRO A 118 4.18 -6.20 4.73
C PRO A 118 4.16 -7.72 4.81
N SER A 119 3.27 -8.39 4.08
CA SER A 119 3.25 -9.85 4.02
C SER A 119 4.47 -10.41 3.31
N ILE A 120 4.88 -9.82 2.19
CA ILE A 120 6.11 -10.21 1.49
C ILE A 120 7.34 -9.96 2.38
N THR A 121 7.40 -8.83 3.09
CA THR A 121 8.51 -8.53 4.02
C THR A 121 8.57 -9.55 5.17
N LYS A 122 7.44 -9.94 5.74
CA LYS A 122 7.39 -11.00 6.77
C LYS A 122 7.89 -12.32 6.20
N MET A 123 7.46 -12.71 5.00
CA MET A 123 7.91 -13.95 4.36
C MET A 123 9.42 -13.98 4.14
N ALA A 124 10.01 -12.87 3.71
CA ALA A 124 11.47 -12.71 3.62
C ALA A 124 12.13 -12.96 4.99
N MET A 125 11.68 -12.24 6.03
CA MET A 125 12.20 -12.41 7.40
C MET A 125 12.10 -13.86 7.91
N LEU A 126 10.97 -14.54 7.69
CA LEU A 126 10.79 -15.94 8.09
C LEU A 126 11.75 -16.88 7.34
N ALA A 127 12.04 -16.65 6.06
CA ALA A 127 12.99 -17.45 5.29
C ALA A 127 14.41 -17.39 5.89
N VAL A 128 14.81 -16.23 6.39
CA VAL A 128 16.11 -16.02 7.06
C VAL A 128 16.14 -16.75 8.39
N LEU A 129 15.08 -16.61 9.20
CA LEU A 129 14.95 -17.31 10.47
C LEU A 129 15.03 -18.83 10.29
N PHE A 130 14.37 -19.36 9.25
CA PHE A 130 14.41 -20.80 8.90
C PHE A 130 15.84 -21.31 8.64
N ARG A 131 16.70 -20.48 8.03
CA ARG A 131 18.09 -20.85 7.72
C ARG A 131 18.99 -20.83 8.96
N ILE A 132 18.74 -19.90 9.89
CA ILE A 132 19.60 -19.70 11.08
C ILE A 132 19.47 -20.86 12.07
N ASN A 133 18.27 -21.39 12.30
CA ASN A 133 18.04 -22.40 13.32
C ASN A 133 17.78 -23.79 12.70
N PRO A 134 18.63 -24.81 12.96
CA PRO A 134 18.47 -26.15 12.40
C PRO A 134 17.41 -27.01 13.12
N SER A 135 16.85 -26.58 14.24
CA SER A 135 15.90 -27.38 15.01
C SER A 135 14.56 -27.59 14.28
N LEU A 136 14.08 -28.84 14.27
CA LEU A 136 12.85 -29.23 13.55
C LEU A 136 11.60 -28.54 14.09
N ILE A 137 11.50 -28.37 15.41
CA ILE A 137 10.36 -27.68 16.05
C ILE A 137 10.28 -26.23 15.57
N TYR A 138 11.42 -25.54 15.56
CA TYR A 138 11.48 -24.15 15.10
C TYR A 138 11.10 -24.02 13.63
N ARG A 139 11.57 -24.94 12.79
CA ARG A 139 11.22 -24.99 11.36
C ARG A 139 9.72 -25.19 11.14
N CYS A 140 9.08 -26.10 11.88
CA CYS A 140 7.64 -26.28 11.81
C CYS A 140 6.87 -25.01 12.21
N VAL A 141 7.29 -24.33 13.28
CA VAL A 141 6.68 -23.05 13.72
C VAL A 141 6.81 -21.98 12.63
N VAL A 142 8.01 -21.80 12.06
CA VAL A 142 8.25 -20.82 10.99
C VAL A 142 7.42 -21.13 9.75
N VAL A 143 7.34 -22.39 9.32
CA VAL A 143 6.51 -22.78 8.17
C VAL A 143 5.02 -22.56 8.46
N SER A 144 4.54 -22.90 9.66
CA SER A 144 3.13 -22.68 10.03
C SER A 144 2.76 -21.19 10.03
N ALA A 145 3.64 -20.33 10.54
CA ALA A 145 3.45 -18.89 10.51
C ALA A 145 3.47 -18.33 9.08
N ALA A 146 4.35 -18.84 8.21
CA ALA A 146 4.38 -18.47 6.80
C ALA A 146 3.06 -18.82 6.09
N VAL A 147 2.54 -20.03 6.31
CA VAL A 147 1.24 -20.47 5.76
C VAL A 147 0.10 -19.59 6.28
N ALA A 148 0.08 -19.29 7.57
CA ALA A 148 -0.95 -18.42 8.16
C ALA A 148 -0.93 -17.00 7.57
N ILE A 149 0.25 -16.42 7.37
CA ILE A 149 0.42 -15.10 6.75
C ILE A 149 -0.04 -15.11 5.29
N LEU A 150 0.31 -16.15 4.53
CA LEU A 150 -0.13 -16.30 3.15
C LEU A 150 -1.65 -16.44 3.06
N ALA A 151 -2.26 -17.30 3.89
CA ALA A 151 -3.71 -17.48 3.94
C ALA A 151 -4.42 -16.15 4.27
N TYR A 152 -3.95 -15.45 5.31
CA TYR A 152 -4.49 -14.14 5.69
C TYR A 152 -4.39 -13.11 4.56
N THR A 153 -3.24 -13.03 3.90
CA THR A 153 -3.00 -12.08 2.81
C THR A 153 -3.90 -12.38 1.61
N LEU A 154 -4.05 -13.67 1.26
CA LEU A 154 -4.95 -14.10 0.20
C LEU A 154 -6.39 -13.76 0.53
N THR A 155 -6.85 -14.06 1.74
CA THR A 155 -8.21 -13.74 2.19
C THR A 155 -8.48 -12.23 2.08
N LEU A 156 -7.58 -11.39 2.58
CA LEU A 156 -7.78 -9.94 2.50
C LEU A 156 -7.69 -9.38 1.06
N THR A 157 -6.83 -9.95 0.23
CA THR A 157 -6.72 -9.60 -1.19
C THR A 157 -8.01 -9.97 -1.91
N SER A 158 -8.57 -11.15 -1.64
CA SER A 158 -9.85 -11.60 -2.21
C SER A 158 -11.03 -10.78 -1.70
N ILE A 159 -11.07 -10.42 -0.40
CA ILE A 159 -12.13 -9.58 0.17
C ILE A 159 -12.08 -8.17 -0.39
N THR A 160 -10.88 -7.60 -0.59
CA THR A 160 -10.74 -6.24 -1.13
C THR A 160 -10.95 -6.20 -2.64
N GLY A 161 -10.46 -7.20 -3.38
CA GLY A 161 -10.59 -7.28 -4.84
C GLY A 161 -11.95 -7.77 -5.34
N GLY A 162 -12.64 -8.62 -4.57
CA GLY A 162 -13.91 -9.24 -4.98
C GLY A 162 -15.08 -8.26 -5.19
N PRO A 163 -15.33 -7.32 -4.27
CA PRO A 163 -16.38 -6.30 -4.39
C PRO A 163 -16.10 -5.29 -5.50
N CYS A 164 -14.82 -5.04 -5.82
CA CYS A 164 -14.40 -4.11 -6.87
C CYS A 164 -14.25 -4.78 -8.25
N ASN A 165 -15.08 -5.77 -8.55
CA ASN A 165 -15.14 -6.37 -9.89
C ASN A 165 -16.07 -5.54 -10.79
N PRO A 166 -15.56 -4.78 -11.77
CA PRO A 166 -16.39 -4.02 -12.72
C PRO A 166 -17.28 -4.92 -13.61
N LEU A 167 -17.13 -6.25 -13.52
CA LEU A 167 -17.97 -7.22 -14.24
C LEU A 167 -19.27 -7.59 -13.51
N LYS A 168 -19.48 -7.13 -12.27
CA LYS A 168 -20.81 -7.17 -11.64
C LYS A 168 -21.55 -5.87 -11.92
N LEU A 169 -22.06 -5.76 -13.16
CA LEU A 169 -23.30 -5.04 -13.40
C LEU A 169 -24.41 -5.87 -12.71
N GLU A 170 -24.62 -5.66 -11.41
CA GLU A 170 -25.86 -6.12 -10.79
C GLU A 170 -27.01 -5.37 -11.48
N ARG A 171 -27.84 -6.14 -12.18
CA ARG A 171 -29.13 -5.71 -12.72
C ARG A 171 -29.90 -4.95 -11.63
N PRO A 172 -30.65 -3.89 -11.98
CA PRO A 172 -31.57 -3.27 -11.03
C PRO A 172 -32.51 -4.34 -10.48
N ALA A 173 -32.51 -4.52 -9.16
CA ALA A 173 -33.57 -5.24 -8.47
C ALA A 173 -34.82 -4.34 -8.52
N VAL A 174 -35.81 -4.85 -9.26
CA VAL A 174 -37.26 -4.54 -9.26
C VAL A 174 -37.71 -3.29 -8.51
#